data_AF-A0AAW1XX66-F1
#
_entry.id   AF-A0AAW1XX66-F1
#
_cell.length_a   1.000
_cell.length_b   1.000
_cell.length_c   1.000
_cell.angle_alpha   90.00
_cell.angle_beta   90.00
_cell.angle_gamma   90.00
#
_symmetry.space_group_name_H-M   'P 1'
#
loop_
_entity.id
_entity.type
_entity.pdbx_description
1 polymer ?
#
loop_
_entity_poly.entity_id
_entity_poly.type
_entity_poly.pdbx_seq_one_letter_code
_entity_poly.pdbx_strand_id
1 'polypeptide(L)'
;MPRTKLLEIYRKIGVRTISESVQKEESSLADNVEVESFPREKLIKKALLRLILGFLAAPAMEMEAEQRREAVEGLVNVTVVETTEPITVSYYLPLSSGKVSNARGSRKLRFDRANSKIFTQKLGKSGGQKSIIESATFFSQAISQIVLWKNTDHIDSLSELIKVAALLDFNEEAVDFLMTSKNLQIFMEDVDFLKSVYPSG
;
A
#
# COMPACT_ATOMS: atom_id res chain seq x y z
N MET A 1 -14.85 -10.72 24.83
CA MET A 1 -16.18 -10.99 24.20
C MET A 1 -15.97 -11.96 23.04
N PRO A 2 -16.78 -13.02 22.89
CA PRO A 2 -16.64 -13.98 21.78
C PRO A 2 -16.87 -13.32 20.41
N ARG A 3 -16.10 -13.73 19.38
CA ARG A 3 -16.18 -13.21 18.00
C ARG A 3 -17.60 -13.30 17.41
N THR A 4 -18.31 -14.38 17.72
CA THR A 4 -19.70 -14.61 17.31
C THR A 4 -20.66 -13.54 17.86
N LYS A 5 -20.49 -13.14 19.12
CA LYS A 5 -21.30 -12.10 19.77
C LYS A 5 -21.00 -10.71 19.19
N LEU A 6 -19.73 -10.42 18.86
CA LEU A 6 -19.34 -9.18 18.17
C LEU A 6 -20.00 -9.09 16.78
N LEU A 7 -19.93 -10.17 15.99
CA LEU A 7 -20.53 -10.24 14.65
C LEU A 7 -22.04 -10.06 14.70
N GLU A 8 -22.72 -10.65 15.68
CA GLU A 8 -24.16 -10.49 15.84
C GLU A 8 -24.54 -9.03 16.16
N ILE A 9 -23.77 -8.36 17.02
CA ILE A 9 -23.92 -6.93 17.31
C ILE A 9 -23.73 -6.11 16.02
N TYR A 10 -22.62 -6.30 15.30
CA TYR A 10 -22.35 -5.60 14.03
C TYR A 10 -23.45 -5.82 12.99
N ARG A 11 -24.00 -7.04 12.91
CA ARG A 11 -25.12 -7.37 12.03
C ARG A 11 -26.40 -6.63 12.44
N LYS A 12 -26.72 -6.59 13.74
CA LYS A 12 -27.91 -5.91 14.28
C LYS A 12 -27.87 -4.39 14.07
N ILE A 13 -26.68 -3.79 14.11
CA ILE A 13 -26.50 -2.35 13.84
C ILE A 13 -26.49 -2.06 12.32
N GLY A 14 -26.55 -3.09 11.47
CA GLY A 14 -26.63 -2.93 10.01
C GLY A 14 -25.30 -2.61 9.34
N VAL A 15 -24.16 -2.82 10.01
CA VAL A 15 -22.82 -2.52 9.45
C VAL A 15 -22.62 -3.25 8.13
N ARG A 16 -22.97 -4.54 8.08
CA ARG A 16 -22.88 -5.36 6.87
C ARG A 16 -23.71 -4.76 5.73
N THR A 17 -24.96 -4.41 6.01
CA THR A 17 -25.88 -3.82 5.03
C THR A 17 -25.34 -2.51 4.48
N ILE A 18 -24.77 -1.65 5.33
CA ILE A 18 -24.12 -0.41 4.91
C ILE A 18 -22.92 -0.72 4.02
N SER A 19 -21.98 -1.55 4.48
CA SER A 19 -20.76 -1.89 3.74
C SER A 19 -21.03 -2.51 2.38
N GLU A 20 -22.02 -3.41 2.27
CA GLU A 20 -22.42 -4.04 1.00
C GLU A 20 -23.16 -3.06 0.06
N SER A 21 -23.74 -1.98 0.59
CA SER A 21 -24.47 -0.98 -0.21
C SER A 21 -23.58 0.17 -0.72
N VAL A 22 -22.35 0.30 -0.20
CA VAL A 22 -21.43 1.36 -0.64
C VAL A 22 -20.97 1.07 -2.07
N GLN A 23 -21.26 2.00 -2.96
CA GLN A 23 -20.73 2.02 -4.32
C GLN A 23 -19.45 2.85 -4.33
N LYS A 24 -18.37 2.26 -4.81
CA LYS A 24 -17.07 2.92 -4.93
C LYS A 24 -16.82 3.24 -6.40
N GLU A 25 -16.66 4.52 -6.69
CA GLU A 25 -16.21 5.01 -7.97
C GLU A 25 -14.78 5.52 -7.82
N GLU A 26 -13.82 4.81 -8.43
CA GLU A 26 -12.47 5.34 -8.60
C GLU A 26 -12.42 6.00 -9.96
N SER A 27 -12.01 7.27 -10.04
CA SER A 27 -11.82 7.93 -11.33
C SER A 27 -10.86 7.08 -12.16
N SER A 28 -11.34 6.48 -13.24
CA SER A 28 -10.46 6.04 -14.33
C SER A 28 -9.77 7.30 -14.84
N LEU A 29 -8.45 7.27 -14.95
CA LEU A 29 -7.76 8.33 -15.67
C LEU A 29 -8.40 8.36 -17.06
N ALA A 30 -8.97 9.51 -17.44
CA ALA A 30 -9.50 9.68 -18.79
C ALA A 30 -8.36 9.44 -19.79
N ASP A 31 -8.67 8.98 -21.00
CA ASP A 31 -7.69 8.70 -22.07
C ASP A 31 -6.78 9.91 -22.41
N ASN A 32 -7.13 11.10 -21.91
CA ASN A 32 -6.47 12.37 -22.20
C ASN A 32 -5.60 12.91 -21.05
N VAL A 33 -5.42 12.16 -19.95
CA VAL A 33 -4.55 12.64 -18.85
C VAL A 33 -3.09 12.62 -19.31
N GLU A 34 -2.35 13.70 -19.09
CA GLU A 34 -0.89 13.70 -19.30
C GLU A 34 -0.25 12.73 -18.32
N VAL A 35 0.36 11.70 -18.89
CA VAL A 35 0.94 10.58 -18.16
C VAL A 35 2.44 10.52 -18.45
N GLU A 36 3.27 10.67 -17.42
CA GLU A 36 4.72 10.53 -17.56
C GLU A 36 5.21 9.20 -16.98
N SER A 37 6.11 8.53 -17.70
CA SER A 37 6.81 7.35 -17.19
C SER A 37 7.70 7.75 -16.02
N PHE A 38 7.53 7.10 -14.88
CA PHE A 38 8.31 7.36 -13.68
C PHE A 38 9.24 6.18 -13.38
N PRO A 39 10.53 6.40 -13.09
CA PRO A 39 11.44 5.30 -12.75
C PRO A 39 10.96 4.52 -11.53
N ARG A 40 10.69 3.23 -11.70
CA ARG A 40 10.22 2.33 -10.63
C ARG A 40 11.15 2.40 -9.43
N GLU A 41 12.45 2.43 -9.65
CA GLU A 41 13.50 2.41 -8.62
C GLU A 41 13.47 3.63 -7.70
N LYS A 42 12.92 4.77 -8.17
CA LYS A 42 12.72 5.96 -7.34
C LYS A 42 11.58 5.77 -6.34
N LEU A 43 10.58 4.95 -6.68
CA LEU A 43 9.42 4.67 -5.83
C LEU A 43 9.61 3.39 -5.01
N ILE A 44 9.95 2.31 -5.67
CA ILE A 44 10.24 0.99 -5.11
C ILE A 44 11.76 0.91 -4.92
N LYS A 45 12.23 1.37 -3.76
CA LYS A 45 13.64 1.33 -3.39
C LYS A 45 14.02 -0.06 -2.87
N LYS A 46 15.30 -0.44 -3.00
CA LYS A 46 15.83 -1.71 -2.47
C LYS A 46 15.55 -1.88 -0.97
N ALA A 47 15.77 -0.81 -0.18
CA ALA A 47 15.50 -0.81 1.26
C ALA A 47 14.01 -1.03 1.60
N LEU A 48 13.07 -0.57 0.77
CA LEU A 48 11.64 -0.87 0.93
C LEU A 48 11.38 -2.37 0.77
N LEU A 49 11.90 -2.99 -0.28
CA LEU A 49 11.70 -4.42 -0.51
C LEU A 49 12.36 -5.27 0.58
N ARG A 50 13.55 -4.88 1.04
CA ARG A 50 14.22 -5.51 2.20
C ARG A 50 13.35 -5.44 3.46
N LEU A 51 12.78 -4.27 3.75
CA LEU A 51 11.89 -4.07 4.89
C LEU A 51 10.64 -4.95 4.80
N ILE A 52 10.01 -5.00 3.62
CA ILE A 52 8.83 -5.84 3.37
C ILE A 52 9.19 -7.32 3.54
N LEU A 53 10.26 -7.81 2.91
CA LEU A 53 10.68 -9.20 3.01
C LEU A 53 10.96 -9.59 4.46
N GLY A 54 11.60 -8.70 5.25
CA GLY A 54 11.84 -8.95 6.66
C GLY A 54 10.56 -9.02 7.49
N PHE A 55 9.55 -8.21 7.16
CA PHE A 55 8.22 -8.30 7.76
C PHE A 55 7.53 -9.62 7.40
N LEU A 56 7.55 -10.01 6.13
CA LEU A 56 6.94 -11.26 5.65
C LEU A 56 7.64 -12.52 6.17
N ALA A 57 8.94 -12.42 6.49
CA ALA A 57 9.74 -13.48 7.09
C ALA A 57 9.50 -13.64 8.61
N ALA A 58 8.75 -12.72 9.24
CA ALA A 58 8.46 -12.82 10.66
C ALA A 58 7.64 -14.08 10.97
N PRO A 59 7.89 -14.76 12.11
CA PRO A 59 7.16 -15.99 12.46
C PRO A 59 5.63 -15.86 12.46
N ALA A 60 5.12 -14.65 12.76
CA ALA A 60 3.68 -14.36 12.76
C ALA A 60 3.03 -14.43 11.37
N MET A 61 3.81 -14.38 10.29
CA MET A 61 3.30 -14.40 8.92
C MET A 61 3.20 -15.82 8.36
N GLU A 62 3.98 -16.78 8.91
CA GLU A 62 4.02 -18.17 8.45
C GLU A 62 4.24 -18.31 6.93
N MET A 63 5.13 -17.49 6.35
CA MET A 63 5.39 -17.46 4.90
C MET A 63 6.75 -18.08 4.53
N GLU A 64 6.71 -19.06 3.64
CA GLU A 64 7.88 -19.65 2.99
C GLU A 64 8.50 -18.71 1.95
N ALA A 65 9.76 -18.95 1.57
CA ALA A 65 10.52 -18.07 0.68
C ALA A 65 9.78 -17.75 -0.64
N GLU A 66 9.16 -18.75 -1.26
CA GLU A 66 8.41 -18.56 -2.49
C GLU A 66 7.18 -17.67 -2.31
N GLN A 67 6.47 -17.81 -1.19
CA GLN A 67 5.30 -16.97 -0.88
C GLN A 67 5.70 -15.52 -0.64
N ARG A 68 6.85 -15.30 0.04
CA ARG A 68 7.38 -13.94 0.25
C ARG A 68 7.77 -13.30 -1.08
N ARG A 69 8.40 -14.07 -1.97
CA ARG A 69 8.76 -13.63 -3.32
C ARG A 69 7.53 -13.27 -4.14
N GLU A 70 6.52 -14.15 -4.21
CA GLU A 70 5.25 -13.89 -4.91
C GLU A 70 4.59 -12.60 -4.42
N ALA A 71 4.62 -12.35 -3.11
CA ALA A 71 4.04 -11.16 -2.50
C ALA A 71 4.72 -9.85 -2.92
N VAL A 72 6.03 -9.87 -3.19
CA VAL A 72 6.79 -8.68 -3.61
C VAL A 72 6.97 -8.57 -5.13
N GLU A 73 6.72 -9.64 -5.88
CA GLU A 73 6.87 -9.68 -7.34
C GLU A 73 5.97 -8.63 -8.05
N GLY A 74 4.78 -8.40 -7.51
CA GLY A 74 3.87 -7.36 -7.98
C GLY A 74 4.42 -5.93 -7.85
N LEU A 75 5.42 -5.70 -6.99
CA LEU A 75 6.13 -4.41 -6.88
C LEU A 75 7.36 -4.35 -7.79
N VAL A 76 7.97 -5.49 -8.09
CA VAL A 76 9.15 -5.57 -8.97
C VAL A 76 8.74 -5.39 -10.42
N ASN A 77 7.67 -6.04 -10.85
CA ASN A 77 7.24 -6.05 -12.27
C ASN A 77 6.28 -4.90 -12.61
N VAL A 78 6.23 -3.87 -11.77
CA VAL A 78 5.25 -2.79 -11.90
C VAL A 78 5.75 -1.67 -12.80
N THR A 79 4.86 -1.15 -13.64
CA THR A 79 5.08 0.12 -14.35
C THR A 79 4.61 1.26 -13.46
N VAL A 80 5.47 2.24 -13.20
CA VAL A 80 5.09 3.43 -12.42
C VAL A 80 4.82 4.58 -13.35
N VAL A 81 3.70 5.22 -13.10
CA VAL A 81 3.12 6.25 -13.92
C VAL A 81 2.82 7.46 -13.02
N GLU A 82 3.38 8.62 -13.38
CA GLU A 82 3.07 9.87 -12.68
C GLU A 82 1.93 10.62 -13.38
N THR A 83 0.96 11.11 -12.60
CA THR A 83 -0.18 11.90 -13.06
C THR A 83 -0.11 13.32 -12.51
N THR A 84 -0.48 14.29 -13.34
CA THR A 84 -0.63 15.70 -12.94
C THR A 84 -1.93 15.93 -12.17
N GLU A 85 -2.98 15.19 -12.50
CA GLU A 85 -4.28 15.26 -11.83
C GLU A 85 -4.33 14.44 -10.52
N PRO A 86 -5.09 14.88 -9.51
CA PRO A 86 -5.34 14.11 -8.30
C PRO A 86 -6.12 12.82 -8.60
N ILE A 87 -5.68 11.70 -8.03
CA ILE A 87 -6.45 10.46 -8.08
C ILE A 87 -7.62 10.60 -7.10
N THR A 88 -8.84 10.68 -7.60
CA THR A 88 -10.02 10.85 -6.74
C THR A 88 -10.77 9.53 -6.56
N VAL A 89 -11.28 9.32 -5.35
CA VAL A 89 -12.20 8.22 -5.05
C VAL A 89 -13.47 8.81 -4.47
N SER A 90 -14.61 8.40 -5.01
CA SER A 90 -15.92 8.78 -4.52
C SER A 90 -16.63 7.55 -4.01
N TYR A 91 -17.17 7.63 -2.80
CA TYR A 91 -18.01 6.61 -2.20
C TYR A 91 -19.44 7.13 -2.16
N TYR A 92 -20.37 6.35 -2.68
CA TYR A 92 -21.79 6.66 -2.67
C TYR A 92 -22.51 5.60 -1.82
N LEU A 93 -23.31 6.06 -0.86
CA LEU A 93 -24.15 5.20 -0.04
C LEU A 93 -25.61 5.56 -0.31
N PRO A 94 -26.34 4.73 -1.08
CA PRO A 94 -27.79 4.84 -1.19
C PRO A 94 -28.43 4.54 0.16
N LEU A 95 -29.26 5.47 0.64
CA LEU A 95 -30.02 5.31 1.88
C LEU A 95 -31.43 4.84 1.56
N SER A 96 -32.04 4.12 2.51
CA SER A 96 -33.44 3.68 2.42
C SER A 96 -34.45 4.82 2.27
N SER A 97 -34.05 6.05 2.61
CA SER A 97 -34.84 7.28 2.39
C SER A 97 -34.87 7.75 0.93
N GLY A 98 -34.18 7.06 0.02
CA GLY A 98 -33.99 7.48 -1.38
C GLY A 98 -32.90 8.53 -1.57
N LYS A 99 -32.29 9.04 -0.49
CA LYS A 99 -31.14 9.96 -0.55
C LYS A 99 -29.85 9.18 -0.80
N VAL A 100 -28.89 9.81 -1.46
CA VAL A 100 -27.52 9.26 -1.61
C VAL A 100 -26.56 10.12 -0.81
N SER A 101 -25.80 9.49 0.08
CA SER A 101 -24.69 10.15 0.77
C SER A 101 -23.42 9.97 -0.06
N ASN A 102 -22.65 11.04 -0.26
CA ASN A 102 -21.38 11.01 -0.97
C ASN A 102 -20.24 11.37 -0.03
N ALA A 103 -19.15 10.61 -0.10
CA ALA A 103 -17.87 10.96 0.48
C ALA A 103 -16.79 10.92 -0.60
N ARG A 104 -16.13 12.06 -0.84
CA ARG A 104 -15.02 12.16 -1.78
C ARG A 104 -13.69 12.22 -1.02
N GLY A 105 -12.74 11.40 -1.45
CA GLY A 105 -11.36 11.43 -0.99
C GLY A 105 -10.39 11.64 -2.15
N SER A 106 -9.23 12.21 -1.86
CA SER A 106 -8.08 12.16 -2.75
C SER A 106 -7.14 11.03 -2.30
N ARG A 107 -6.67 10.23 -3.25
CA ARG A 107 -5.55 9.31 -3.08
C ARG A 107 -4.36 9.88 -3.85
N LYS A 108 -3.16 9.64 -3.32
CA LYS A 108 -1.92 9.99 -4.02
C LYS A 108 -1.32 8.81 -4.78
N LEU A 109 -1.78 7.59 -4.50
CA LEU A 109 -1.30 6.37 -5.13
C LEU A 109 -2.47 5.41 -5.39
N ARG A 110 -2.49 4.79 -6.57
CA ARG A 110 -3.43 3.72 -6.96
C ARG A 110 -2.66 2.60 -7.64
N PHE A 111 -2.99 1.37 -7.28
CA PHE A 111 -2.49 0.18 -7.97
C PHE A 111 -3.57 -0.43 -8.86
N ASP A 112 -3.27 -0.53 -10.14
CA ASP A 112 -4.00 -1.36 -11.08
C ASP A 112 -3.29 -2.70 -11.18
N ARG A 113 -3.87 -3.67 -10.48
CA ARG A 113 -3.36 -5.03 -10.41
C ARG A 113 -3.43 -5.77 -11.74
N ALA A 114 -4.48 -5.53 -12.54
CA ALA A 114 -4.68 -6.26 -13.78
C ALA A 114 -3.59 -5.93 -14.81
N ASN A 115 -3.12 -4.69 -14.79
CA ASN A 115 -2.12 -4.18 -15.70
C ASN A 115 -0.73 -4.00 -15.06
N SER A 116 -0.54 -4.46 -13.82
CA SER A 116 0.69 -4.25 -13.04
C SER A 116 1.19 -2.80 -13.12
N LYS A 117 0.31 -1.84 -12.85
CA LYS A 117 0.60 -0.40 -12.99
C LYS A 117 0.31 0.36 -11.70
N ILE A 118 1.26 1.17 -11.25
CA ILE A 118 1.06 2.14 -10.17
C ILE A 118 0.88 3.52 -10.78
N PHE A 119 -0.24 4.15 -10.45
CA PHE A 119 -0.46 5.56 -10.69
C PHE A 119 -0.10 6.33 -9.43
N THR A 120 0.80 7.30 -9.54
CA THR A 120 1.17 8.20 -8.46
C THR A 120 0.95 9.64 -8.89
N GLN A 121 0.46 10.47 -7.98
CA GLN A 121 0.43 11.91 -8.24
C GLN A 121 1.83 12.50 -8.03
N LYS A 122 2.18 13.52 -8.80
CA LYS A 122 3.41 14.30 -8.59
C LYS A 122 3.52 14.78 -7.16
N LEU A 123 4.51 14.28 -6.43
CA LEU A 123 4.76 14.61 -5.04
C LEU A 123 5.46 15.97 -4.94
N GLY A 124 4.70 17.05 -5.00
CA GLY A 124 5.19 18.38 -4.68
C GLY A 124 5.67 18.46 -3.23
N LYS A 125 6.98 18.63 -3.02
CA LYS A 125 7.57 18.87 -1.67
C LYS A 125 7.19 20.24 -1.09
N SER A 126 6.41 21.05 -1.81
CA SER A 126 6.05 22.44 -1.47
C SER A 126 5.05 22.56 -0.31
N GLY A 127 4.46 21.47 0.17
CA GLY A 127 3.44 21.49 1.23
C GLY A 127 3.96 21.31 2.67
N GLY A 128 5.28 21.37 2.89
CA GLY A 128 5.90 21.22 4.22
C GLY A 128 5.66 19.84 4.86
N GLN A 129 5.77 19.76 6.19
CA GLN A 129 5.70 18.50 6.95
C GLN A 129 4.38 17.76 6.79
N LYS A 130 3.24 18.49 6.73
CA LYS A 130 1.92 17.89 6.52
C LYS A 130 1.88 17.08 5.22
N SER A 131 2.34 17.67 4.11
CA SER A 131 2.35 16.99 2.81
C SER A 131 3.25 15.75 2.81
N ILE A 132 4.39 15.81 3.51
CA ILE A 132 5.31 14.68 3.67
C ILE A 132 4.61 13.52 4.39
N ILE A 133 3.97 13.80 5.54
CA ILE A 133 3.27 12.78 6.33
C ILE A 133 2.08 12.18 5.56
N GLU A 134 1.28 13.01 4.91
CA GLU A 134 0.16 12.54 4.07
C GLU A 134 0.67 11.61 2.97
N SER A 135 1.74 12.01 2.29
CA SER A 135 2.32 11.23 1.20
C SER A 135 2.86 9.89 1.67
N ALA A 136 3.62 9.87 2.77
CA ALA A 136 4.10 8.64 3.39
C ALA A 136 2.93 7.74 3.84
N THR A 137 1.84 8.32 4.35
CA THR A 137 0.65 7.57 4.78
C THR A 137 -0.06 6.92 3.60
N PHE A 138 -0.33 7.67 2.52
CA PHE A 138 -0.97 7.10 1.33
C PHE A 138 -0.08 6.06 0.64
N PHE A 139 1.21 6.34 0.54
CA PHE A 139 2.20 5.43 -0.04
C PHE A 139 2.22 4.10 0.72
N SER A 140 2.44 4.16 2.03
CA SER A 140 2.56 2.96 2.87
C SER A 140 1.30 2.12 2.87
N GLN A 141 0.12 2.74 2.94
CA GLN A 141 -1.15 2.04 2.90
C GLN A 141 -1.34 1.32 1.56
N ALA A 142 -1.05 1.99 0.46
CA ALA A 142 -1.20 1.40 -0.87
C ALA A 142 -0.20 0.25 -1.09
N ILE A 143 1.09 0.41 -0.77
CA ILE A 143 2.07 -0.67 -0.88
C ILE A 143 1.69 -1.87 -0.02
N SER A 144 1.23 -1.65 1.21
CA SER A 144 0.82 -2.74 2.10
C SER A 144 -0.38 -3.52 1.55
N GLN A 145 -1.36 -2.83 0.93
CA GLN A 145 -2.47 -3.48 0.25
C GLN A 145 -2.04 -4.31 -0.96
N ILE A 146 -1.00 -3.86 -1.70
CA ILE A 146 -0.45 -4.61 -2.83
C ILE A 146 0.20 -5.91 -2.34
N VAL A 147 1.03 -5.82 -1.31
CA VAL A 147 1.81 -6.95 -0.78
C VAL A 147 0.91 -7.96 -0.07
N LEU A 148 0.03 -7.49 0.81
CA LEU A 148 -0.76 -8.33 1.72
C LEU A 148 -2.20 -8.53 1.25
N TRP A 149 -2.45 -8.50 -0.07
CA TRP A 149 -3.79 -8.64 -0.62
C TRP A 149 -4.47 -9.97 -0.24
N LYS A 150 -3.68 -11.03 0.02
CA LYS A 150 -4.18 -12.33 0.53
C LYS A 150 -4.33 -12.37 2.06
N ASN A 151 -3.63 -11.51 2.79
CA ASN A 151 -3.51 -11.57 4.26
C ASN A 151 -3.77 -10.19 4.89
N THR A 152 -5.04 -9.75 4.82
CA THR A 152 -5.43 -8.36 5.09
C THR A 152 -5.25 -7.92 6.55
N ASP A 153 -5.18 -8.87 7.48
CA ASP A 153 -5.11 -8.62 8.92
C ASP A 153 -3.80 -7.91 9.32
N HIS A 154 -2.76 -8.00 8.49
CA HIS A 154 -1.45 -7.42 8.74
C HIS A 154 -1.18 -6.11 7.96
N ILE A 155 -2.14 -5.63 7.16
CA ILE A 155 -1.97 -4.43 6.32
C ILE A 155 -1.59 -3.22 7.15
N ASP A 156 -2.28 -2.97 8.28
CA ASP A 156 -2.02 -1.78 9.10
C ASP A 156 -0.62 -1.84 9.75
N SER A 157 -0.18 -3.03 10.15
CA SER A 157 1.14 -3.22 10.77
C SER A 157 2.27 -2.96 9.77
N LEU A 158 2.14 -3.50 8.55
CA LEU A 158 3.11 -3.25 7.48
C LEU A 158 3.07 -1.77 7.06
N SER A 159 1.88 -1.17 7.01
CA SER A 159 1.71 0.24 6.62
C SER A 159 2.43 1.18 7.57
N GLU A 160 2.30 1.01 8.89
CA GLU A 160 3.01 1.87 9.83
C GLU A 160 4.54 1.70 9.74
N LEU A 161 5.02 0.47 9.50
CA LEU A 161 6.45 0.21 9.30
C LEU A 161 6.99 0.91 8.05
N ILE A 162 6.29 0.75 6.91
CA ILE A 162 6.67 1.40 5.64
C ILE A 162 6.58 2.93 5.76
N LYS A 163 5.59 3.45 6.48
CA LYS A 163 5.41 4.89 6.70
C LYS A 163 6.61 5.49 7.42
N VAL A 164 7.08 4.86 8.49
CA VAL A 164 8.28 5.32 9.23
C VAL A 164 9.50 5.32 8.31
N ALA A 165 9.71 4.25 7.55
CA ALA A 165 10.82 4.17 6.60
C ALA A 165 10.70 5.23 5.47
N ALA A 166 9.50 5.49 4.96
CA ALA A 166 9.23 6.49 3.93
C ALA A 166 9.53 7.92 4.42
N LEU A 167 9.21 8.24 5.68
CA LEU A 167 9.54 9.52 6.30
C LEU A 167 11.06 9.75 6.40
N LEU A 168 11.83 8.67 6.41
CA LEU A 168 13.30 8.67 6.42
C LEU A 168 13.88 8.43 5.02
N ASP A 169 13.07 8.60 3.97
CA ASP A 169 13.40 8.40 2.57
C ASP A 169 14.03 7.02 2.26
N PHE A 170 13.69 6.01 3.06
CA PHE A 170 14.27 4.67 3.00
C PHE A 170 15.81 4.66 3.03
N ASN A 171 16.40 5.55 3.84
CA ASN A 171 17.82 5.48 4.16
C ASN A 171 18.18 4.07 4.69
N GLU A 172 19.22 3.44 4.13
CA GLU A 172 19.53 2.03 4.42
C GLU A 172 19.90 1.80 5.89
N GLU A 173 20.73 2.66 6.49
CA GLU A 173 21.13 2.55 7.90
C GLU A 173 19.92 2.71 8.84
N ALA A 174 19.04 3.67 8.54
CA ALA A 174 17.82 3.88 9.31
C ALA A 174 16.83 2.72 9.17
N VAL A 175 16.71 2.13 7.99
CA VAL A 175 15.90 0.92 7.75
C VAL A 175 16.49 -0.27 8.49
N ASP A 176 17.81 -0.43 8.51
CA ASP A 176 18.49 -1.51 9.22
C ASP A 176 18.29 -1.41 10.74
N PHE A 177 18.38 -0.20 11.29
CA PHE A 177 18.03 0.06 12.68
C PHE A 177 16.55 -0.25 12.95
N LEU A 178 15.63 0.21 12.08
CA LEU A 178 14.20 -0.04 12.22
C LEU A 178 13.89 -1.54 12.22
N MET A 179 14.45 -2.30 11.27
CA MET A 179 14.31 -3.76 11.20
C MET A 179 14.84 -4.44 12.46
N THR A 180 16.04 -4.07 12.90
CA THR A 180 16.65 -4.60 14.13
C THR A 180 15.77 -4.34 15.35
N SER A 181 15.23 -3.12 15.50
CA SER A 181 14.35 -2.75 16.61
C SER A 181 13.02 -3.52 16.66
N LYS A 182 12.63 -4.11 15.52
CA LYS A 182 11.43 -4.92 15.34
C LYS A 182 11.72 -6.42 15.24
N ASN A 183 12.98 -6.83 15.45
CA ASN A 183 13.45 -8.21 15.27
C ASN A 183 13.11 -8.78 13.88
N LEU A 184 13.18 -7.94 12.84
CA LEU A 184 12.96 -8.36 11.46
C LEU A 184 14.30 -8.71 10.83
N GLN A 185 14.32 -9.82 10.11
CA GLN A 185 15.48 -10.31 9.38
C GLN A 185 15.03 -10.91 8.04
N ILE A 186 15.90 -10.86 7.04
CA ILE A 186 15.69 -11.54 5.77
C ILE A 186 16.55 -12.80 5.70
N PHE A 187 16.09 -13.81 4.97
CA PHE A 187 16.85 -15.04 4.74
C PHE A 187 17.76 -14.90 3.51
N MET A 188 18.64 -15.87 3.28
CA MET A 188 19.62 -15.80 2.18
C MET A 188 18.93 -15.75 0.81
N GLU A 189 17.84 -16.49 0.66
CA GLU A 189 17.01 -16.52 -0.55
C GLU A 189 16.45 -15.13 -0.88
N ASP A 190 16.04 -14.38 0.14
CA ASP A 190 15.54 -13.01 0.01
C ASP A 190 16.68 -12.06 -0.38
N VAL A 191 17.88 -12.24 0.19
CA VAL A 191 19.09 -11.47 -0.16
C VAL A 191 19.44 -11.67 -1.63
N ASP A 192 19.47 -12.91 -2.09
CA ASP A 192 19.84 -13.23 -3.47
C ASP A 192 18.78 -12.76 -4.46
N PHE A 193 17.49 -12.87 -4.10
CA PHE A 193 16.41 -12.24 -4.85
C PHE A 193 16.63 -10.72 -4.97
N LEU A 194 16.90 -10.01 -3.88
CA LEU A 194 17.13 -8.56 -3.92
C LEU A 194 18.32 -8.17 -4.81
N LYS A 195 19.41 -8.95 -4.78
CA LYS A 195 20.56 -8.74 -5.69
C LYS A 195 20.18 -8.93 -7.16
N SER A 196 19.29 -9.88 -7.46
CA SER A 196 18.82 -10.08 -8.84
C SER A 196 17.98 -8.91 -9.36
N VAL A 197 17.22 -8.24 -8.48
CA VAL A 197 16.38 -7.08 -8.82
C VAL A 197 17.20 -5.78 -8.86
N TYR A 198 18.18 -5.64 -7.98
CA TYR A 198 19.09 -4.48 -7.89
C TYR A 198 20.54 -4.95 -7.98
N PRO A 199 21.03 -5.27 -9.20
CA PRO A 199 22.38 -5.82 -9.41
C PRO A 199 23.50 -4.80 -9.17
N SER A 200 23.19 -3.50 -9.22
CA SER A 200 24.13 -2.42 -8.95
C SER A 200 23.84 -1.86 -7.55
N GLY A 201 24.50 -2.43 -6.53
CA GLY A 201 24.57 -1.87 -5.18
C GLY A 201 25.68 -0.83 -5.09
#